data_AF-A0A545T0Q2-F1
#
_entry.id   AF-A0A545T0Q2-F1
#
_cell.length_a   1.000
_cell.length_b   1.000
_cell.length_c   1.000
_cell.angle_alpha   90.00
_cell.angle_beta   90.00
_cell.angle_gamma   90.00
#
_symmetry.space_group_name_H-M   'P 1'
#
loop_
_entity.id
_entity.type
_entity.pdbx_description
1 polymer ?
#
loop_
_entity_poly.entity_id
_entity_poly.type
_entity_poly.pdbx_seq_one_letter_code
_entity_poly.pdbx_strand_id
1 'polypeptide(L)' 'MLFCRWFLYSRCVVVANGKEFFEHILKNPMGFPKDMEFEAVLHVAQEAYELKNNKEWEYVSPTDYEIYKNVNGW' A
#
# COMPACT_ATOMS: atom_id res chain seq x y z
N MET A 1 11.21 3.34 -15.62
CA MET A 1 9.83 3.32 -15.08
C MET A 1 9.67 2.35 -13.88
N LEU A 2 10.75 1.88 -13.25
CA LEU A 2 10.72 0.95 -12.10
C LEU A 2 10.54 1.64 -10.72
N PHE A 3 10.75 2.97 -10.63
CA PHE A 3 10.77 3.70 -9.36
C PHE A 3 9.40 3.92 -8.69
N CYS A 4 8.28 3.90 -9.44
CA CYS A 4 6.97 4.25 -8.88
C CYS A 4 6.35 3.13 -8.03
N ARG A 5 6.53 1.87 -8.43
CA ARG A 5 6.01 0.69 -7.71
C ARG A 5 6.71 0.48 -6.37
N TRP A 6 8.04 0.61 -6.36
CA TRP A 6 8.85 0.45 -5.14
C TRP A 6 8.42 1.42 -4.02
N PHE A 7 8.13 2.68 -4.36
CA PHE A 7 7.71 3.65 -3.36
C PHE A 7 6.35 3.30 -2.74
N LEU A 8 5.39 2.86 -3.56
CA LEU A 8 4.09 2.36 -3.08
C LEU A 8 4.28 1.18 -2.12
N TYR A 9 5.04 0.15 -2.50
CA TYR A 9 5.18 -1.04 -1.67
C TYR A 9 5.99 -0.77 -0.39
N SER A 10 6.92 0.18 -0.43
CA SER A 10 7.64 0.67 0.76
C SER A 10 6.70 1.45 1.71
N ARG A 11 5.73 2.21 1.18
CA ARG A 11 4.67 2.82 2.02
C ARG A 11 3.81 1.78 2.72
N CYS A 12 3.54 0.65 2.08
CA CYS A 12 2.80 -0.44 2.73
C CYS A 12 3.53 -0.97 3.97
N VAL A 13 4.88 -1.00 3.98
CA VAL A 13 5.68 -1.30 5.18
C VAL A 13 5.37 -0.32 6.30
N VAL A 14 5.31 0.97 5.96
CA VAL A 14 5.02 2.03 6.94
C VAL A 14 3.64 1.83 7.57
N VAL A 15 2.63 1.54 6.75
CA VAL A 15 1.25 1.28 7.21
C VAL A 15 1.17 0.00 8.05
N ALA A 16 1.83 -1.08 7.62
CA ALA A 16 1.82 -2.37 8.31
C ALA A 16 2.47 -2.32 9.70
N ASN A 17 3.45 -1.45 9.91
CA ASN A 17 4.08 -1.21 11.22
C ASN A 17 3.24 -0.30 12.14
N GLY A 18 2.08 0.17 11.67
CA GLY A 18 1.09 0.84 12.49
C GLY A 18 1.27 2.36 12.63
N LYS A 19 0.34 2.96 13.38
CA LYS A 19 0.17 4.41 13.47
C LYS A 19 1.40 5.16 13.97
N GLU A 20 2.07 4.64 15.01
CA GLU A 20 3.23 5.30 15.60
C GLU A 20 4.39 5.41 14.61
N PHE A 21 4.67 4.34 13.86
CA PHE A 21 5.70 4.35 12.84
C PHE A 21 5.30 5.24 11.66
N PHE A 22 4.05 5.21 11.24
CA PHE A 22 3.52 6.13 10.23
C PHE A 22 3.73 7.60 10.62
N GLU A 23 3.36 7.98 11.84
CA GLU A 23 3.55 9.35 12.34
C GLU A 23 5.03 9.72 12.50
N HIS A 24 5.89 8.76 12.86
CA HIS A 24 7.34 8.96 12.90
C HIS A 24 7.89 9.28 11.51
N ILE A 25 7.55 8.49 10.50
CA ILE A 25 7.99 8.70 9.11
C ILE A 25 7.48 10.03 8.56
N LEU A 26 6.24 10.41 8.89
CA LEU A 26 5.68 11.71 8.48
C LEU A 26 6.47 12.89 9.05
N LYS A 27 6.97 12.77 10.29
CA LYS A 27 7.82 13.79 10.94
C LYS A 27 9.29 13.71 10.51
N ASN A 28 9.77 12.53 10.15
CA ASN A 28 11.16 12.26 9.78
C ASN A 28 11.26 11.39 8.52
N PRO A 29 11.13 11.98 7.32
CA PRO A 29 11.17 11.23 6.06
C PRO A 29 12.49 10.50 5.79
N MET A 30 13.59 10.88 6.47
CA MET A 30 14.86 10.16 6.35
C MET A 30 14.81 8.73 6.88
N GLY A 31 13.84 8.41 7.75
CA GLY A 31 13.60 7.07 8.26
C GLY A 31 12.81 6.16 7.31
N PHE A 32 12.38 6.67 6.14
CA PHE A 32 11.55 5.89 5.21
C PHE A 32 12.26 4.59 4.77
N PRO A 33 11.57 3.43 4.80
CA PRO A 33 12.16 2.15 4.43
C PRO A 33 12.57 2.15 2.96
N LYS A 34 13.80 1.71 2.68
CA LYS A 34 14.35 1.67 1.31
C LYS A 34 14.53 0.25 0.76
N ASP A 35 14.74 -0.71 1.65
CA ASP A 35 15.09 -2.08 1.24
C ASP A 35 14.04 -3.09 1.72
N MET A 36 12.81 -2.62 1.92
CA MET A 36 11.69 -3.44 2.39
C MET A 36 10.40 -3.05 1.67
N GLU A 37 9.58 -4.05 1.38
CA GLU A 37 8.28 -3.89 0.74
C GLU A 37 7.22 -4.74 1.46
N PHE A 38 5.95 -4.34 1.35
CA PHE A 38 4.85 -5.11 1.93
C PHE A 38 3.57 -4.99 1.09
N GLU A 39 3.64 -5.40 -0.17
CA GLU A 39 2.52 -5.30 -1.14
C GLU A 39 1.25 -6.03 -0.68
N ALA A 40 1.36 -7.07 0.16
CA ALA A 40 0.24 -7.88 0.63
C ALA A 40 -0.94 -7.07 1.20
N VAL A 41 -0.68 -5.88 1.78
CA VAL A 41 -1.75 -4.98 2.29
C VAL A 41 -2.71 -4.54 1.18
N LEU A 42 -2.26 -4.46 -0.07
CA LEU A 42 -3.10 -4.05 -1.20
C LEU A 42 -4.08 -5.16 -1.61
N HIS A 43 -3.74 -6.43 -1.36
CA HIS A 43 -4.49 -7.59 -1.83
C HIS A 43 -5.27 -8.30 -0.71
N VAL A 44 -4.93 -8.07 0.57
CA VAL A 44 -5.49 -8.80 1.72
C VAL A 44 -7.01 -8.79 1.79
N ALA A 45 -7.67 -7.69 1.40
CA ALA A 45 -9.12 -7.58 1.41
C ALA A 45 -9.76 -8.45 0.32
N GLN A 46 -9.18 -8.42 -0.88
CA GLN A 46 -9.59 -9.26 -2.00
C GLN A 46 -9.41 -10.74 -1.64
N GLU A 47 -8.21 -11.13 -1.21
CA GLU A 47 -7.88 -12.52 -0.85
C GLU A 47 -8.82 -13.05 0.25
N ALA A 48 -9.04 -12.26 1.31
CA ALA A 48 -9.93 -12.67 2.41
C ALA A 48 -11.38 -12.88 1.95
N TYR A 49 -11.88 -12.06 1.03
CA TYR A 49 -13.21 -12.24 0.47
C TYR A 49 -13.30 -13.47 -0.43
N GLU A 50 -12.31 -13.69 -1.30
CA GLU A 50 -12.30 -14.84 -2.20
C GLU A 50 -12.26 -16.15 -1.41
N LEU A 51 -11.41 -16.20 -0.38
CA LEU A 51 -11.32 -17.33 0.55
C LEU A 51 -12.63 -17.59 1.29
N LYS A 52 -13.29 -16.53 1.79
CA LYS A 52 -14.53 -16.65 2.57
C LYS A 52 -15.71 -17.08 1.72
N ASN A 53 -15.80 -16.57 0.49
CA ASN A 53 -17.01 -16.72 -0.33
C ASN A 53 -16.85 -17.76 -1.45
N ASN A 54 -15.63 -18.24 -1.71
CA ASN A 54 -15.29 -19.09 -2.85
C ASN A 54 -15.81 -18.49 -4.17
N LYS A 55 -15.60 -17.18 -4.32
CA LYS A 55 -16.04 -16.33 -5.45
C LYS A 55 -14.97 -15.30 -5.75
N GLU A 56 -14.78 -14.98 -7.03
CA GLU A 56 -13.86 -13.92 -7.45
C GLU A 56 -14.29 -12.54 -6.94
N TRP A 57 -13.30 -11.69 -6.69
CA TRP A 57 -13.53 -10.29 -6.35
C TRP A 57 -13.76 -9.46 -7.62
N GLU A 58 -15.02 -9.04 -7.84
CA GLU A 58 -15.40 -8.27 -9.03
C GLU A 58 -15.31 -6.74 -8.86
N TYR A 59 -14.94 -6.25 -7.67
CA TYR A 59 -14.89 -4.82 -7.41
C TYR A 59 -13.61 -4.18 -7.98
N VAL A 60 -13.80 -3.24 -8.90
CA VAL A 60 -12.73 -2.41 -9.47
C VAL A 60 -12.76 -1.03 -8.80
N SER A 61 -11.63 -0.65 -8.18
CA SER A 61 -11.47 0.69 -7.61
C SER A 61 -11.55 1.76 -8.71
N PRO A 62 -12.26 2.89 -8.49
CA PRO A 62 -12.30 3.99 -9.44
C PRO A 62 -10.95 4.69 -9.61
N THR A 63 -10.00 4.45 -8.70
CA THR A 63 -8.64 4.99 -8.76
C THR A 63 -7.63 3.85 -8.63
N ASP A 64 -6.71 3.80 -9.57
CA ASP A 64 -5.56 2.91 -9.54
C ASP A 64 -4.46 3.53 -8.67
N TYR A 65 -4.04 2.77 -7.66
CA TYR A 65 -3.05 3.18 -6.66
C TYR A 65 -1.61 3.16 -7.20
N GLU A 66 -1.36 2.59 -8.38
CA GLU A 66 -0.04 2.51 -9.00
C GLU A 66 0.30 3.72 -9.88
N ILE A 67 -0.69 4.55 -10.24
CA ILE A 67 -0.55 5.58 -11.27
C ILE A 67 -0.48 7.02 -10.75
N TYR A 68 -0.17 7.23 -9.46
CA TYR A 68 0.00 8.55 -8.82
C TYR A 68 -1.19 9.52 -9.02
N LYS A 69 -2.38 9.03 -9.42
CA LYS A 69 -3.50 9.90 -9.80
C LYS A 69 -4.14 10.62 -8.61
N ASN A 70 -3.95 10.12 -7.38
CA ASN A 70 -4.43 10.77 -6.17
C ASN A 70 -3.37 11.70 -5.58
N VAL A 71 -3.09 12.81 -6.26
CA VAL A 71 -2.04 13.76 -5.85
C VAL A 71 -2.28 14.35 -4.45
N ASN A 72 -3.54 14.49 -4.03
CA ASN A 72 -3.89 15.05 -2.71
C ASN A 72 -3.71 14.03 -1.57
N GLY A 73 -3.81 12.74 -1.85
CA GLY A 73 -3.65 11.66 -0.87
C GLY A 73 -2.30 10.95 -0.93
N TRP A 74 -1.45 11.31 -1.90
CA TRP A 74 -0.12 10.76 -2.05
C TRP A 74 0.88 11.43 -1.11
#